data_AF-A0A9D6YNE3-F1
#
_entry.id   AF-A0A9D6YNE3-F1
#
_cell.length_a   1.000
_cell.length_b   1.000
_cell.length_c   1.000
_cell.angle_alpha   90.00
_cell.angle_beta   90.00
_cell.angle_gamma   90.00
#
_symmetry.space_group_name_H-M   'P 1'
#
loop_
_entity.id
_entity.type
_entity.pdbx_description
1 polymer ?
#
loop_
_entity_poly.entity_id
_entity_poly.type
_entity_poly.pdbx_seq_one_letter_code
_entity_poly.pdbx_strand_id
1 'polypeptide(L)'
;MRLLIVLSFFLLNSFFCIADGGDSLMTFRSRIKHRREGEHLLIAKMSDEQFLRLVNHLFEASYIPPDIWEKIMLETAKRNLHKESIDEITGDALTKPCGLLFIDKMQPDSIIPFPIIEPIDSRPASNYYSEWDEDISNLFKDQFAADTTYQIELENPQFGCFKMPAWGPLSSPYGLRHRRYHKGIDIQLRKGDTITVAFCGMVRFAQKKGGFGNVVIVRHYNGLETVYAHLSKINVQEGQLISTGDLIGLAGSTGHSTGPHLHFEIRFMGLPIDPQYILSLDYGNLLFNTVTLQKQKSGLLSAYHPDIEFHTAVKGETLLEIANHYGVTSAKIREMNHMGAKQYVRIKQGQILRVRTINNSESFSTK
;
A
#
# COMPACT_ATOMS: atom_id res chain seq x y z
N MET A 1 -13.47 1.47 13.07
CA MET A 1 -14.66 1.98 12.37
C MET A 1 -14.41 3.44 12.01
N ARG A 2 -14.38 3.76 10.72
CA ARG A 2 -14.59 5.09 10.09
C ARG A 2 -13.57 6.22 10.37
N LEU A 3 -12.75 6.45 9.34
CA LEU A 3 -12.62 7.70 8.59
C LEU A 3 -13.39 8.91 9.15
N LEU A 4 -12.67 9.93 9.58
CA LEU A 4 -13.15 11.30 9.77
C LEU A 4 -12.37 12.19 8.80
N ILE A 5 -12.95 12.41 7.62
CA ILE A 5 -12.59 13.50 6.72
C ILE A 5 -13.30 14.74 7.28
N VAL A 6 -12.55 15.65 7.87
CA VAL A 6 -12.98 17.03 8.09
C VAL A 6 -12.52 17.82 6.87
N LEU A 7 -13.46 18.09 5.96
CA LEU A 7 -13.35 19.17 4.99
C LEU A 7 -13.78 20.45 5.70
N SER A 8 -12.84 21.36 5.91
CA SER A 8 -13.15 22.74 6.29
C SER A 8 -12.49 23.70 5.31
N PHE A 9 -13.34 24.33 4.51
CA PHE A 9 -13.21 25.72 4.07
C PHE A 9 -11.94 26.12 3.31
N PHE A 10 -11.91 25.81 2.01
CA PHE A 10 -11.32 26.76 1.06
C PHE A 10 -12.30 27.91 0.89
N LEU A 11 -11.92 29.05 1.47
CA LEU A 11 -12.59 30.33 1.38
C LEU A 11 -12.89 30.71 -0.06
N LEU A 12 -14.17 31.03 -0.29
CA LEU A 12 -14.60 32.07 -1.23
C LEU A 12 -13.74 33.32 -1.00
N ASN A 13 -12.95 33.70 -2.01
CA ASN A 13 -12.79 35.08 -2.44
C ASN A 13 -12.15 35.05 -3.84
N SER A 14 -12.97 35.27 -4.87
CA SER A 14 -13.09 36.59 -5.48
C SER A 14 -11.86 36.91 -6.34
N PHE A 15 -11.89 36.55 -7.62
CA PHE A 15 -11.60 37.52 -8.67
C PHE A 15 -12.39 37.16 -9.93
N PHE A 16 -13.36 38.03 -10.21
CA PHE A 16 -13.97 38.30 -11.50
C PHE A 16 -12.92 38.25 -12.62
N CYS A 17 -13.24 37.56 -13.71
CA CYS A 17 -12.93 38.04 -15.06
C CYS A 17 -13.97 37.50 -16.04
N ILE A 18 -14.93 38.37 -16.34
CA ILE A 18 -15.85 38.29 -17.47
C ILE A 18 -15.01 38.50 -18.74
N ALA A 19 -15.14 37.60 -19.71
CA ALA A 19 -14.91 37.92 -21.13
C ALA A 19 -15.78 37.01 -22.00
N ASP A 20 -16.71 37.65 -22.71
CA ASP A 20 -17.65 37.12 -23.69
C ASP A 20 -16.99 36.62 -24.98
N GLY A 21 -17.74 35.78 -25.71
CA GLY A 21 -17.53 35.39 -27.12
C GLY A 21 -17.33 33.88 -27.25
N GLY A 22 -18.15 33.08 -27.92
CA GLY A 22 -19.02 33.31 -29.06
C GLY A 22 -18.84 32.08 -29.98
N ASP A 23 -19.92 31.33 -30.21
CA ASP A 23 -20.19 30.33 -31.27
C ASP A 23 -19.07 29.38 -31.77
N SER A 24 -19.29 28.07 -31.62
CA SER A 24 -19.52 27.15 -32.76
C SER A 24 -19.61 25.69 -32.31
N LEU A 25 -20.80 25.11 -32.48
CA LEU A 25 -21.08 23.68 -32.51
C LEU A 25 -21.19 23.24 -33.98
N MET A 26 -20.25 22.44 -34.49
CA MET A 26 -20.50 21.44 -35.56
C MET A 26 -19.39 20.36 -35.51
N THR A 27 -19.63 19.28 -34.76
CA THR A 27 -20.01 17.93 -35.25
C THR A 27 -18.90 17.10 -35.90
N PHE A 28 -18.42 16.10 -35.17
CA PHE A 28 -18.18 14.78 -35.75
C PHE A 28 -18.59 13.68 -34.76
N ARG A 29 -19.78 13.13 -34.97
CA ARG A 29 -20.28 11.94 -34.25
C ARG A 29 -19.76 10.69 -34.96
N SER A 30 -19.13 9.79 -34.23
CA SER A 30 -19.28 8.36 -34.53
C SER A 30 -19.17 7.48 -33.28
N ARG A 31 -20.33 6.93 -32.90
CA ARG A 31 -20.55 5.66 -32.17
C ARG A 31 -19.96 5.52 -30.77
N ILE A 32 -20.68 6.06 -29.80
CA ILE A 32 -20.93 5.36 -28.53
C ILE A 32 -22.42 5.10 -28.45
N LYS A 33 -22.79 3.81 -28.37
CA LYS A 33 -24.18 3.33 -28.22
C LYS A 33 -24.79 3.95 -26.96
N HIS A 34 -25.97 4.53 -27.10
CA HIS A 34 -26.85 4.86 -25.98
C HIS A 34 -27.11 3.63 -25.08
N ARG A 35 -26.68 3.73 -23.81
CA ARG A 35 -27.14 2.97 -22.64
C ARG A 35 -26.61 3.73 -21.41
N ARG A 36 -27.35 4.34 -20.48
CA ARG A 36 -28.77 4.66 -20.26
C ARG A 36 -28.79 5.90 -19.32
N GLU A 37 -29.47 6.98 -19.68
CA GLU A 37 -29.83 8.09 -18.73
C GLU A 37 -30.73 7.60 -17.57
N GLY A 38 -31.27 6.38 -17.66
CA GLY A 38 -32.15 5.79 -16.65
C GLY A 38 -31.48 5.36 -15.34
N GLU A 39 -30.15 5.19 -15.27
CA GLU A 39 -29.47 4.76 -14.04
C GLU A 39 -29.29 5.91 -13.02
N HIS A 40 -29.15 7.15 -13.51
CA HIS A 40 -29.08 8.34 -12.67
C HIS A 40 -30.42 8.62 -11.97
N LEU A 41 -31.53 8.23 -12.60
CA LEU A 41 -32.89 8.32 -12.05
C LEU A 41 -33.18 7.22 -11.01
N LEU A 42 -32.45 6.11 -10.99
CA LEU A 42 -32.67 5.01 -10.05
C LEU A 42 -32.09 5.33 -8.68
N ILE A 43 -30.84 5.82 -8.60
CA ILE A 43 -30.18 6.17 -7.33
C ILE A 43 -30.88 7.35 -6.64
N ALA A 44 -31.26 8.37 -7.40
CA ALA A 44 -32.00 9.53 -6.87
C ALA A 44 -33.40 9.17 -6.35
N LYS A 45 -34.01 8.08 -6.84
CA LYS A 45 -35.33 7.59 -6.39
C LYS A 45 -35.27 6.59 -5.23
N MET A 46 -34.07 6.17 -4.79
CA MET A 46 -33.93 5.25 -3.66
C MET A 46 -34.26 5.95 -2.33
N SER A 47 -34.99 5.25 -1.45
CA SER A 47 -35.12 5.68 -0.04
C SER A 47 -33.76 5.75 0.66
N ASP A 48 -33.67 6.47 1.78
CA ASP A 48 -32.43 6.59 2.57
C ASP A 48 -31.89 5.23 3.03
N GLU A 49 -32.76 4.30 3.41
CA GLU A 49 -32.36 2.96 3.83
C GLU A 49 -31.80 2.13 2.66
N GLN A 50 -32.46 2.20 1.49
CA GLN A 50 -31.98 1.51 0.28
C GLN A 50 -30.65 2.08 -0.20
N PHE A 51 -30.48 3.40 -0.11
CA PHE A 51 -29.24 4.08 -0.45
C PHE A 51 -28.12 3.68 0.51
N LEU A 52 -28.36 3.65 1.83
CA LEU A 52 -27.36 3.21 2.81
C LEU A 52 -26.91 1.76 2.59
N ARG A 53 -27.86 0.87 2.27
CA ARG A 53 -27.55 -0.53 1.96
C ARG A 53 -26.71 -0.66 0.69
N LEU A 54 -27.02 0.12 -0.36
CA LEU A 54 -26.23 0.18 -1.57
C LEU A 54 -24.81 0.68 -1.29
N VAL A 55 -24.68 1.75 -0.51
CA VAL A 55 -23.37 2.33 -0.13
C VAL A 55 -22.55 1.32 0.67
N ASN A 56 -23.12 0.68 1.69
CA ASN A 56 -22.42 -0.35 2.47
C ASN A 56 -21.98 -1.53 1.58
N HIS A 57 -22.84 -1.99 0.69
CA HIS A 57 -22.51 -3.09 -0.22
C HIS A 57 -21.38 -2.71 -1.20
N LEU A 58 -21.32 -1.46 -1.62
CA LEU A 58 -20.24 -0.96 -2.48
C LEU A 58 -18.93 -0.78 -1.73
N PHE A 59 -18.97 -0.39 -0.45
CA PHE A 59 -17.77 -0.37 0.40
C PHE A 59 -17.19 -1.76 0.65
N GLU A 60 -18.01 -2.81 0.52
CA GLU A 60 -17.58 -4.21 0.57
C GLU A 60 -17.11 -4.75 -0.80
N ALA A 61 -17.30 -3.99 -1.88
CA ALA A 61 -16.91 -4.40 -3.23
C ALA A 61 -15.41 -4.15 -3.48
N SER A 62 -14.75 -5.10 -4.15
CA SER A 62 -13.32 -5.00 -4.50
C SER A 62 -13.01 -3.95 -5.57
N TYR A 63 -14.02 -3.48 -6.30
CA TYR A 63 -13.89 -2.41 -7.29
C TYR A 63 -15.24 -1.71 -7.52
N ILE A 64 -15.23 -0.37 -7.50
CA ILE A 64 -16.38 0.46 -7.87
C ILE A 64 -15.99 1.26 -9.12
N PRO A 65 -16.74 1.14 -10.23
CA PRO A 65 -16.54 1.98 -11.41
C PRO A 65 -16.59 3.48 -11.05
N PRO A 66 -15.64 4.31 -11.54
CA PRO A 66 -15.55 5.72 -11.16
C PRO A 66 -16.81 6.54 -11.41
N ASP A 67 -17.56 6.20 -12.47
CA ASP A 67 -18.82 6.86 -12.85
C ASP A 67 -19.99 6.55 -11.92
N ILE A 68 -19.92 5.42 -11.19
CA ILE A 68 -20.88 5.05 -10.15
C ILE A 68 -20.53 5.78 -8.84
N TRP A 69 -19.23 5.86 -8.52
CA TRP A 69 -18.73 6.55 -7.34
C TRP A 69 -19.09 8.04 -7.34
N GLU A 70 -18.88 8.73 -8.46
CA GLU A 70 -19.21 10.14 -8.61
C GLU A 70 -20.70 10.44 -8.37
N LYS A 71 -21.59 9.57 -8.88
CA LYS A 71 -23.05 9.69 -8.68
C LYS A 71 -23.47 9.50 -7.22
N ILE A 72 -22.84 8.56 -6.51
CA ILE A 72 -23.13 8.29 -5.10
C ILE A 72 -22.66 9.45 -4.22
N MET A 73 -21.46 9.98 -4.49
CA MET A 73 -20.95 11.14 -3.76
C MET A 73 -21.85 12.36 -3.96
N LEU A 74 -22.31 12.59 -5.19
CA LEU A 74 -23.23 13.69 -5.51
C LEU A 74 -24.59 13.55 -4.79
N GLU A 75 -25.19 12.35 -4.77
CA GLU A 75 -26.47 12.14 -4.07
C GLU A 75 -26.33 12.15 -2.54
N THR A 76 -25.19 11.72 -2.01
CA THR A 76 -24.88 11.84 -0.56
C THR A 76 -24.80 13.31 -0.14
N ALA A 77 -24.11 14.13 -0.92
CA ALA A 77 -24.01 15.57 -0.66
C ALA A 77 -25.38 16.27 -0.70
N LYS A 78 -26.23 15.95 -1.68
CA LYS A 78 -27.60 16.49 -1.77
C LYS A 78 -28.46 16.11 -0.57
N ARG A 79 -28.39 14.84 -0.11
CA ARG A 79 -29.18 14.37 1.05
C ARG A 79 -28.72 14.98 2.36
N ASN A 80 -27.43 15.26 2.51
CA ASN A 80 -26.89 15.94 3.70
C ASN A 80 -27.30 17.41 3.74
N LEU A 81 -27.24 18.12 2.61
CA LEU A 81 -27.74 19.49 2.50
C LEU A 81 -29.25 19.59 2.80
N HIS A 82 -30.03 18.57 2.42
CA HIS A 82 -31.46 18.54 2.71
C HIS A 82 -31.80 18.26 4.18
N LYS A 83 -30.91 17.58 4.93
CA LYS A 83 -31.08 17.31 6.38
C LYS A 83 -30.71 18.53 7.24
N GLU A 84 -29.68 19.27 6.85
CA GLU A 84 -29.33 20.54 7.50
C GLU A 84 -30.47 21.58 7.39
N SER A 85 -31.24 21.57 6.30
CA SER A 85 -32.42 22.44 6.14
C SER A 85 -33.64 22.05 6.99
N ILE A 86 -33.70 20.82 7.49
CA ILE A 86 -34.82 20.31 8.31
C ILE A 86 -34.56 20.59 9.80
N ASP A 87 -33.31 20.46 10.24
CA ASP A 87 -32.93 20.65 11.65
C ASP A 87 -32.96 22.13 12.09
N GLU A 88 -32.94 23.09 11.15
CA GLU A 88 -33.16 24.52 11.46
C GLU A 88 -34.64 24.90 11.65
N ILE A 89 -35.60 24.06 11.25
CA ILE A 89 -37.05 24.40 11.25
C ILE A 89 -37.77 23.89 12.50
N THR A 90 -37.27 22.88 13.21
CA THR A 90 -37.92 22.37 14.43
C THR A 90 -37.07 22.60 15.67
N GLY A 91 -37.13 23.83 16.19
CA GLY A 91 -36.67 24.12 17.54
C GLY A 91 -37.70 23.68 18.58
N ASP A 92 -37.40 22.63 19.34
CA ASP A 92 -37.67 22.58 20.79
C ASP A 92 -36.91 21.40 21.45
N ALA A 93 -36.66 21.54 22.76
CA ALA A 93 -35.69 20.79 23.54
C ALA A 93 -36.01 19.30 23.81
N LEU A 94 -34.94 18.58 24.23
CA LEU A 94 -34.94 17.31 24.99
C LEU A 94 -35.21 15.98 24.24
N THR A 95 -34.29 15.57 23.36
CA THR A 95 -33.90 14.15 23.20
C THR A 95 -32.46 14.03 22.67
N LYS A 96 -31.69 13.08 23.22
CA LYS A 96 -30.26 12.83 22.95
C LYS A 96 -29.91 12.72 21.45
N PRO A 97 -28.87 13.40 20.93
CA PRO A 97 -28.24 13.00 19.67
C PRO A 97 -27.37 11.77 19.91
N CYS A 98 -27.78 10.65 19.33
CA CYS A 98 -27.00 9.42 19.24
C CYS A 98 -25.81 9.68 18.30
N GLY A 99 -24.55 9.53 18.76
CA GLY A 99 -23.42 9.42 17.82
C GLY A 99 -22.09 10.10 18.12
N LEU A 100 -21.78 10.56 19.34
CA LEU A 100 -20.40 10.93 19.70
C LEU A 100 -19.80 9.92 20.69
N LEU A 101 -18.66 9.30 20.31
CA LEU A 101 -17.84 8.45 21.17
C LEU A 101 -16.56 9.22 21.56
N PHE A 102 -16.43 9.53 22.85
CA PHE A 102 -15.16 9.92 23.47
C PHE A 102 -14.45 8.66 24.00
N ILE A 103 -13.11 8.61 23.91
CA ILE A 103 -12.31 7.61 24.64
C ILE A 103 -11.17 8.32 25.37
N ASP A 104 -11.09 8.03 26.66
CA ASP A 104 -10.13 8.54 27.64
C ASP A 104 -8.82 7.71 27.62
N LYS A 105 -7.72 8.35 28.03
CA LYS A 105 -6.34 7.86 27.80
C LYS A 105 -5.88 6.85 28.86
N MET A 106 -5.32 5.71 28.43
CA MET A 106 -4.49 4.82 29.27
C MET A 106 -3.15 4.51 28.57
N GLN A 107 -2.06 4.63 29.32
CA GLN A 107 -0.70 4.10 29.06
C GLN A 107 -0.31 3.31 30.32
N PRO A 108 0.47 2.21 30.27
CA PRO A 108 1.82 2.08 29.68
C PRO A 108 1.98 0.75 28.85
N ASP A 109 2.98 0.45 28.02
CA ASP A 109 4.44 0.59 28.09
C ASP A 109 5.03 1.16 26.78
N SER A 110 6.27 1.64 26.84
CA SER A 110 6.97 2.49 25.86
C SER A 110 7.02 1.97 24.42
N ILE A 111 5.91 2.15 23.68
CA ILE A 111 5.91 2.46 22.25
C ILE A 111 6.36 3.91 22.16
N ILE A 112 7.49 4.21 21.50
CA ILE A 112 7.87 5.59 21.22
C ILE A 112 6.77 6.15 20.29
N PRO A 113 5.90 7.07 20.75
CA PRO A 113 4.94 7.72 19.88
C PRO A 113 5.71 8.71 19.01
N PHE A 114 5.21 8.95 17.80
CA PHE A 114 5.69 9.96 16.87
C PHE A 114 6.11 11.25 17.60
N PRO A 115 7.37 11.73 17.44
CA PRO A 115 7.69 13.06 17.87
C PRO A 115 6.85 14.05 17.06
N ILE A 116 6.26 14.99 17.78
CA ILE A 116 5.48 16.11 17.26
C ILE A 116 6.29 16.83 16.18
N ILE A 117 5.62 17.10 15.05
CA ILE A 117 6.17 17.67 13.82
C ILE A 117 6.72 19.08 14.10
N GLU A 118 8.03 19.18 14.31
CA GLU A 118 8.85 20.32 13.85
C GLU A 118 8.83 20.32 12.31
N PRO A 119 8.96 21.48 11.63
CA PRO A 119 8.63 21.62 10.20
C PRO A 119 9.34 20.54 9.39
N ILE A 120 8.57 19.78 8.61
CA ILE A 120 9.01 18.69 7.74
C ILE A 120 10.34 19.09 7.11
N ASP A 121 11.44 18.53 7.62
CA ASP A 121 12.69 18.48 6.88
C ASP A 121 12.32 17.84 5.54
N SER A 122 12.58 18.54 4.45
CA SER A 122 11.97 18.35 3.11
C SER A 122 12.23 16.97 2.47
N ARG A 123 12.92 16.09 3.18
CA ARG A 123 13.40 14.79 2.75
C ARG A 123 12.51 13.66 3.31
N PRO A 124 12.11 12.68 2.46
CA PRO A 124 11.33 11.54 2.90
C PRO A 124 11.99 10.78 4.05
N ALA A 125 11.18 10.39 5.03
CA ALA A 125 11.56 9.55 6.17
C ALA A 125 12.69 10.10 7.05
N SER A 126 12.84 11.41 7.17
CA SER A 126 13.81 12.06 8.08
C SER A 126 13.64 11.65 9.55
N ASN A 127 12.48 11.14 9.95
CA ASN A 127 12.21 10.56 11.26
C ASN A 127 12.86 9.18 11.50
N TYR A 128 13.24 8.46 10.44
CA TYR A 128 13.90 7.15 10.52
C TYR A 128 15.38 7.20 10.14
N TYR A 129 15.76 8.15 9.29
CA TYR A 129 17.13 8.27 8.77
C TYR A 129 17.75 9.58 9.24
N SER A 130 18.84 9.49 10.00
CA SER A 130 19.53 10.67 10.56
C SER A 130 20.22 11.53 9.51
N GLU A 131 20.60 10.94 8.36
CA GLU A 131 21.34 11.63 7.31
C GLU A 131 20.83 11.24 5.91
N TRP A 132 20.89 12.22 5.00
CA TRP A 132 20.76 11.99 3.57
C TRP A 132 22.15 11.69 3.01
N ASP A 133 22.62 10.47 3.26
CA ASP A 133 23.92 10.03 2.77
C ASP A 133 23.82 9.62 1.29
N GLU A 134 24.44 10.42 0.43
CA GLU A 134 24.63 10.19 -1.00
C GLU A 134 25.87 9.30 -1.26
N ASP A 135 26.69 9.02 -0.23
CA ASP A 135 27.86 8.17 -0.36
C ASP A 135 27.45 6.70 -0.60
N ILE A 136 27.78 6.29 -1.80
CA ILE A 136 27.60 4.98 -2.39
C ILE A 136 28.25 3.85 -1.55
N SER A 137 29.21 4.18 -0.69
CA SER A 137 29.91 3.23 0.19
C SER A 137 29.06 2.80 1.39
N ASN A 138 28.12 3.64 1.83
CA ASN A 138 27.28 3.45 3.01
C ASN A 138 25.82 3.16 2.69
N LEU A 139 25.48 3.02 1.41
CA LEU A 139 24.10 3.05 0.91
C LEU A 139 23.17 2.05 1.63
N PHE A 140 23.72 0.90 2.06
CA PHE A 140 23.01 -0.14 2.80
C PHE A 140 23.63 -0.45 4.17
N LYS A 141 24.24 0.55 4.82
CA LYS A 141 24.72 0.38 6.19
C LYS A 141 23.54 0.04 7.09
N ASP A 142 23.69 -1.04 7.85
CA ASP A 142 22.70 -1.48 8.82
C ASP A 142 22.61 -0.45 9.94
N GLN A 143 21.49 0.27 9.98
CA GLN A 143 21.16 1.26 11.01
C GLN A 143 20.07 0.74 11.95
N PHE A 144 19.62 -0.51 11.78
CA PHE A 144 18.52 -1.07 12.53
C PHE A 144 18.99 -1.54 13.91
N ALA A 145 18.40 -0.99 14.97
CA ALA A 145 18.71 -1.36 16.34
C ALA A 145 18.23 -2.79 16.67
N ALA A 146 19.14 -3.62 17.19
CA ALA A 146 18.99 -5.08 17.26
C ALA A 146 17.78 -5.59 18.06
N ASP A 147 17.27 -4.80 19.00
CA ASP A 147 16.15 -5.17 19.90
C ASP A 147 14.93 -4.27 19.74
N THR A 148 14.80 -3.63 18.57
CA THR A 148 13.68 -2.74 18.27
C THR A 148 12.72 -3.33 17.27
N THR A 149 11.47 -2.91 17.39
CA THR A 149 10.40 -3.24 16.46
C THR A 149 9.85 -1.93 15.91
N TYR A 150 9.75 -1.83 14.59
CA TYR A 150 9.16 -0.66 13.93
C TYR A 150 7.84 -1.03 13.30
N GLN A 151 6.79 -0.32 13.64
CA GLN A 151 5.53 -0.41 12.93
C GLN A 151 5.46 0.73 11.93
N ILE A 152 5.26 0.39 10.65
CA ILE A 152 5.13 1.36 9.56
C ILE A 152 3.80 1.15 8.84
N GLU A 153 3.20 2.25 8.43
CA GLU A 153 2.06 2.29 7.53
C GLU A 153 2.57 2.52 6.11
N LEU A 154 2.11 1.74 5.14
CA LEU A 154 2.64 1.67 3.78
C LEU A 154 1.96 2.66 2.83
N GLU A 155 0.64 2.85 2.98
CA GLU A 155 -0.18 3.80 2.25
C GLU A 155 -1.00 4.66 3.20
N ASN A 156 -1.09 5.95 2.92
CA ASN A 156 -2.09 6.84 3.48
C ASN A 156 -2.22 8.11 2.62
N PRO A 157 -3.19 9.00 2.89
CA PRO A 157 -3.37 10.22 2.11
C PRO A 157 -2.15 11.17 2.13
N GLN A 158 -1.27 11.06 3.13
CA GLN A 158 -0.10 11.93 3.29
C GLN A 158 1.09 11.49 2.42
N PHE A 159 1.30 10.17 2.24
CA PHE A 159 2.42 9.64 1.46
C PHE A 159 2.05 8.81 0.22
N GLY A 160 0.76 8.69 -0.09
CA GLY A 160 0.26 8.11 -1.34
C GLY A 160 0.00 6.60 -1.26
N CYS A 161 -0.25 6.00 -2.43
CA CYS A 161 -0.54 4.58 -2.58
C CYS A 161 0.65 3.80 -3.16
N PHE A 162 0.59 2.47 -3.11
CA PHE A 162 1.49 1.55 -3.76
C PHE A 162 1.08 1.31 -5.22
N LYS A 163 2.07 1.08 -6.07
CA LYS A 163 1.88 0.50 -7.40
C LYS A 163 2.95 -0.52 -7.70
N MET A 164 2.56 -1.63 -8.33
CA MET A 164 3.52 -2.64 -8.76
C MET A 164 4.52 -2.04 -9.77
N PRO A 165 5.84 -2.13 -9.52
CA PRO A 165 6.83 -1.43 -10.34
C PRO A 165 6.98 -1.98 -11.75
N ALA A 166 6.72 -3.28 -11.93
CA ALA A 166 6.67 -3.97 -13.21
C ALA A 166 5.84 -5.26 -13.12
N TRP A 167 5.34 -5.74 -14.25
CA TRP A 167 4.52 -6.94 -14.34
C TRP A 167 5.23 -8.02 -15.15
N GLY A 168 5.44 -9.18 -14.52
CA GLY A 168 6.08 -10.33 -15.12
C GLY A 168 6.17 -11.50 -14.15
N PRO A 169 6.48 -12.71 -14.62
CA PRO A 169 6.62 -13.85 -13.73
C PRO A 169 7.85 -13.67 -12.83
N LEU A 170 7.71 -14.08 -11.57
CA LEU A 170 8.82 -14.18 -10.63
C LEU A 170 9.81 -15.23 -11.16
N SER A 171 10.94 -14.79 -11.71
CA SER A 171 11.98 -15.70 -12.18
C SER A 171 12.78 -16.26 -11.02
N SER A 172 13.01 -15.45 -9.99
CA SER A 172 13.77 -15.91 -8.84
C SER A 172 13.46 -15.15 -7.53
N PRO A 173 13.22 -15.86 -6.41
CA PRO A 173 12.77 -15.27 -5.16
C PRO A 173 13.90 -14.68 -4.31
N TYR A 174 13.50 -14.00 -3.24
CA TYR A 174 14.35 -13.62 -2.10
C TYR A 174 14.89 -14.86 -1.38
N GLY A 175 16.08 -14.74 -0.79
CA GLY A 175 16.66 -15.77 0.05
C GLY A 175 17.93 -16.43 -0.52
N LEU A 176 18.35 -17.54 0.09
CA LEU A 176 19.62 -18.18 -0.21
C LEU A 176 19.62 -18.85 -1.59
N ARG A 177 20.55 -18.46 -2.46
CA ARG A 177 20.80 -19.08 -3.76
C ARG A 177 22.20 -19.68 -3.80
N HIS A 178 22.28 -20.99 -3.68
CA HIS A 178 23.55 -21.72 -3.62
C HIS A 178 24.42 -21.17 -2.46
N ARG A 179 25.47 -20.40 -2.78
CA ARG A 179 26.41 -19.80 -1.81
C ARG A 179 26.23 -18.29 -1.61
N ARG A 180 25.25 -17.65 -2.26
CA ARG A 180 25.00 -16.20 -2.18
C ARG A 180 23.56 -15.92 -1.79
N TYR A 181 23.38 -14.95 -0.91
CA TYR A 181 22.06 -14.53 -0.47
C TYR A 181 21.48 -13.49 -1.43
N HIS A 182 20.27 -13.74 -1.94
CA HIS A 182 19.54 -12.82 -2.79
C HIS A 182 18.68 -11.89 -1.94
N LYS A 183 18.94 -10.59 -2.03
CA LYS A 183 18.38 -9.56 -1.16
C LYS A 183 17.10 -8.91 -1.70
N GLY A 184 16.58 -9.39 -2.83
CA GLY A 184 15.36 -8.90 -3.47
C GLY A 184 14.59 -10.01 -4.17
N ILE A 185 13.80 -9.65 -5.17
CA ILE A 185 13.15 -10.56 -6.11
C ILE A 185 13.53 -10.20 -7.54
N ASP A 186 13.51 -11.20 -8.43
CA ASP A 186 13.74 -10.98 -9.85
C ASP A 186 12.45 -11.20 -10.63
N ILE A 187 12.00 -10.16 -11.33
CA ILE A 187 10.82 -10.19 -12.19
C ILE A 187 11.28 -10.29 -13.64
N GLN A 188 10.91 -11.38 -14.31
CA GLN A 188 11.28 -11.59 -15.70
C GLN A 188 10.60 -10.56 -16.60
N LEU A 189 11.40 -9.86 -17.40
CA LEU A 189 10.93 -8.83 -18.33
C LEU A 189 11.65 -8.95 -19.67
N ARG A 190 11.24 -8.15 -20.64
CA ARG A 190 12.00 -7.93 -21.88
C ARG A 190 12.82 -6.66 -21.74
N LYS A 191 13.96 -6.61 -22.43
CA LYS A 191 14.77 -5.39 -22.48
C LYS A 191 13.93 -4.25 -23.05
N GLY A 192 13.88 -3.13 -22.35
CA GLY A 192 13.10 -1.95 -22.75
C GLY A 192 11.70 -1.87 -22.13
N ASP A 193 11.22 -2.90 -21.43
CA ASP A 193 9.95 -2.80 -20.68
C ASP A 193 10.05 -1.70 -19.61
N THR A 194 8.96 -0.98 -19.37
CA THR A 194 8.94 0.18 -18.46
C THR A 194 9.01 -0.26 -17.00
N ILE A 195 9.86 0.40 -16.20
CA ILE A 195 9.92 0.26 -14.75
C ILE A 195 9.42 1.55 -14.11
N THR A 196 8.47 1.41 -13.19
CA THR A 196 7.87 2.53 -12.45
C THR A 196 8.22 2.48 -10.97
N VAL A 197 8.10 3.61 -10.28
CA VAL A 197 8.34 3.65 -8.82
C VAL A 197 7.16 3.04 -8.05
N ALA A 198 7.48 2.31 -6.98
CA ALA A 198 6.51 1.60 -6.17
C ALA A 198 5.72 2.50 -5.20
N PHE A 199 6.35 3.53 -4.64
CA PHE A 199 5.76 4.48 -3.68
C PHE A 199 6.29 5.90 -3.95
N CYS A 200 5.58 6.92 -3.48
CA CYS A 200 6.04 8.31 -3.53
C CYS A 200 7.33 8.50 -2.71
N GLY A 201 8.20 9.39 -3.16
CA GLY A 201 9.46 9.65 -2.46
C GLY A 201 10.43 10.53 -3.24
N MET A 202 11.71 10.36 -2.95
CA MET A 202 12.81 11.07 -3.59
C MET A 202 13.92 10.10 -4.00
N VAL A 203 14.49 10.31 -5.18
CA VAL A 203 15.63 9.53 -5.68
C VAL A 203 16.85 9.82 -4.82
N ARG A 204 17.34 8.78 -4.16
CA ARG A 204 18.57 8.83 -3.37
C ARG A 204 19.81 8.50 -4.19
N PHE A 205 19.67 7.62 -5.18
CA PHE A 205 20.78 7.20 -6.04
C PHE A 205 20.29 6.80 -7.43
N ALA A 206 20.99 7.21 -8.49
CA ALA A 206 20.57 6.91 -9.87
C ALA A 206 21.76 6.80 -10.84
N GLN A 207 22.62 5.81 -10.62
CA GLN A 207 23.83 5.61 -11.41
C GLN A 207 24.17 4.12 -11.60
N LYS A 208 25.29 3.84 -12.28
CA LYS A 208 25.81 2.47 -12.43
C LYS A 208 26.62 2.06 -11.20
N LYS A 209 26.28 0.93 -10.57
CA LYS A 209 26.99 0.42 -9.38
C LYS A 209 27.23 -1.09 -9.42
N GLY A 210 28.50 -1.48 -9.58
CA GLY A 210 28.99 -2.84 -9.36
C GLY A 210 28.08 -3.94 -9.93
N GLY A 211 27.69 -4.88 -9.07
CA GLY A 211 26.82 -6.01 -9.43
C GLY A 211 25.40 -5.59 -9.81
N PHE A 212 24.87 -4.46 -9.33
CA PHE A 212 23.52 -3.99 -9.68
C PHE A 212 23.43 -3.47 -11.12
N GLY A 213 24.55 -3.13 -11.76
CA GLY A 213 24.51 -2.47 -13.07
C GLY A 213 23.93 -1.07 -12.93
N ASN A 214 23.09 -0.65 -13.87
CA ASN A 214 22.35 0.61 -13.72
C ASN A 214 21.26 0.41 -12.67
N VAL A 215 21.27 1.26 -11.65
CA VAL A 215 20.38 1.12 -10.49
C VAL A 215 19.79 2.46 -10.10
N VAL A 216 18.51 2.43 -9.71
CA VAL A 216 17.81 3.54 -9.08
C VAL A 216 17.41 3.13 -7.68
N ILE A 217 17.59 4.02 -6.71
CA ILE A 217 17.22 3.82 -5.32
C ILE A 217 16.39 5.01 -4.88
N VAL A 218 15.19 4.73 -4.38
CA VAL A 218 14.23 5.76 -3.94
C VAL A 218 13.97 5.58 -2.46
N ARG A 219 14.06 6.69 -1.70
CA ARG A 219 13.60 6.74 -0.31
C ARG A 219 12.20 7.30 -0.27
N HIS A 220 11.31 6.60 0.42
CA HIS A 220 9.88 6.88 0.45
C HIS A 220 9.47 7.55 1.76
N TYR A 221 8.34 8.25 1.72
CA TYR A 221 7.81 8.94 2.89
C TYR A 221 7.31 7.99 3.98
N ASN A 222 6.95 6.76 3.61
CA ASN A 222 6.56 5.68 4.55
C ASN A 222 7.76 5.02 5.27
N GLY A 223 8.99 5.50 5.06
CA GLY A 223 10.18 4.95 5.71
C GLY A 223 10.93 3.90 4.89
N LEU A 224 10.32 3.34 3.85
CA LEU A 224 10.96 2.32 3.02
C LEU A 224 11.97 2.92 2.02
N GLU A 225 12.95 2.12 1.64
CA GLU A 225 13.77 2.35 0.45
C GLU A 225 13.52 1.23 -0.55
N THR A 226 13.35 1.57 -1.83
CA THR A 226 13.24 0.58 -2.91
C THR A 226 14.42 0.66 -3.87
N VAL A 227 14.87 -0.50 -4.34
CA VAL A 227 16.01 -0.63 -5.26
C VAL A 227 15.53 -1.24 -6.57
N TYR A 228 15.89 -0.61 -7.69
CA TYR A 228 15.54 -1.05 -9.05
C TYR A 228 16.83 -1.23 -9.86
N ALA A 229 17.25 -2.47 -10.07
CA ALA A 229 18.56 -2.77 -10.65
C ALA A 229 18.48 -3.50 -12.00
N HIS A 230 19.65 -3.67 -12.61
CA HIS A 230 19.87 -4.24 -13.94
C HIS A 230 19.24 -3.46 -15.10
N LEU A 231 18.89 -2.19 -14.88
CA LEU A 231 18.21 -1.36 -15.85
C LEU A 231 19.04 -1.20 -17.14
N SER A 232 18.38 -1.11 -18.30
CA SER A 232 19.04 -0.75 -19.56
C SER A 232 19.23 0.75 -19.69
N LYS A 233 18.29 1.53 -19.13
CA LYS A 233 18.32 2.99 -19.11
C LYS A 233 17.76 3.51 -17.78
N ILE A 234 18.38 4.56 -17.26
CA ILE A 234 17.90 5.35 -16.13
C ILE A 234 17.21 6.60 -16.69
N ASN A 235 16.02 6.92 -16.18
CA ASN A 235 15.19 8.03 -16.66
C ASN A 235 15.00 9.14 -15.62
N VAL A 236 15.66 9.03 -14.47
CA VAL A 236 15.57 9.94 -13.33
C VAL A 236 16.96 10.29 -12.83
N GLN A 237 17.03 11.29 -11.97
CA GLN A 237 18.28 11.83 -11.42
C GLN A 237 18.19 11.97 -9.90
N GLU A 238 19.34 11.98 -9.25
CA GLU A 238 19.45 12.12 -7.78
C GLU A 238 18.79 13.41 -7.29
N GLY A 239 18.12 13.34 -6.13
CA GLY A 239 17.36 14.45 -5.55
C GLY A 239 16.00 14.70 -6.21
N GLN A 240 15.64 13.98 -7.28
CA GLN A 240 14.34 14.15 -7.94
C GLN A 240 13.21 13.62 -7.05
N LEU A 241 12.16 14.44 -6.86
CA LEU A 241 10.90 14.01 -6.27
C LEU A 241 10.10 13.16 -7.27
N ILE A 242 9.55 12.05 -6.81
CA ILE A 242 8.84 11.09 -7.65
C ILE A 242 7.52 10.68 -6.98
N SER A 243 6.45 10.63 -7.78
CA SER A 243 5.14 10.12 -7.38
C SER A 243 4.96 8.65 -7.77
N THR A 244 4.14 7.92 -7.03
CA THR A 244 3.84 6.51 -7.32
C THR A 244 3.48 6.30 -8.80
N GLY A 245 4.15 5.35 -9.44
CA GLY A 245 3.89 4.98 -10.82
C GLY A 245 4.62 5.80 -11.89
N ASP A 246 5.40 6.80 -11.50
CA ASP A 246 6.26 7.53 -12.42
C ASP A 246 7.33 6.60 -13.03
N LEU A 247 7.70 6.86 -14.29
CA LEU A 247 8.73 6.13 -15.02
C LEU A 247 10.12 6.45 -14.45
N ILE A 248 10.84 5.44 -13.99
CA ILE A 248 12.19 5.60 -13.43
C ILE A 248 13.29 5.00 -14.30
N GLY A 249 12.94 4.07 -15.19
CA GLY A 249 13.89 3.44 -16.08
C GLY A 249 13.27 2.36 -16.95
N LEU A 250 14.14 1.68 -17.70
CA LEU A 250 13.75 0.59 -18.58
C LEU A 250 14.46 -0.70 -18.16
N ALA A 251 13.75 -1.82 -18.22
CA ALA A 251 14.27 -3.14 -17.91
C ALA A 251 15.47 -3.48 -18.80
N GLY A 252 16.43 -4.22 -18.25
CA GLY A 252 17.67 -4.53 -18.94
C GLY A 252 18.37 -5.75 -18.35
N SER A 253 19.65 -5.89 -18.68
CA SER A 253 20.52 -6.97 -18.25
C SER A 253 21.92 -6.43 -17.95
N THR A 254 22.00 -5.27 -17.28
CA THR A 254 23.29 -4.65 -16.93
C THR A 254 23.82 -5.15 -15.59
N GLY A 255 25.13 -5.08 -15.36
CA GLY A 255 25.74 -5.59 -14.13
C GLY A 255 25.81 -7.13 -14.11
N HIS A 256 25.60 -7.72 -12.94
CA HIS A 256 25.62 -9.17 -12.76
C HIS A 256 24.22 -9.75 -13.00
N SER A 257 23.88 -9.93 -14.27
CA SER A 257 22.59 -10.45 -14.72
C SER A 257 22.78 -11.45 -15.86
N THR A 258 21.99 -12.51 -15.89
CA THR A 258 22.04 -13.57 -16.91
C THR A 258 21.06 -13.35 -18.06
N GLY A 259 20.18 -12.35 -17.96
CA GLY A 259 19.18 -12.03 -18.99
C GLY A 259 18.26 -10.90 -18.55
N PRO A 260 17.40 -10.38 -19.43
CA PRO A 260 16.57 -9.21 -19.09
C PRO A 260 15.61 -9.47 -17.92
N HIS A 261 15.70 -8.68 -16.85
CA HIS A 261 14.80 -8.74 -15.70
C HIS A 261 14.87 -7.43 -14.89
N LEU A 262 13.92 -7.25 -13.98
CA LEU A 262 14.03 -6.28 -12.89
C LEU A 262 14.47 -7.01 -11.63
N HIS A 263 15.60 -6.60 -11.05
CA HIS A 263 15.92 -6.95 -9.66
C HIS A 263 15.35 -5.86 -8.76
N PHE A 264 14.42 -6.25 -7.89
CA PHE A 264 13.67 -5.35 -7.02
C PHE A 264 13.91 -5.70 -5.55
N GLU A 265 14.35 -4.72 -4.76
CA GLU A 265 14.48 -4.87 -3.30
C GLU A 265 13.57 -3.88 -2.58
N ILE A 266 13.03 -4.31 -1.43
CA ILE A 266 12.47 -3.42 -0.42
C ILE A 266 13.42 -3.44 0.77
N ARG A 267 13.75 -2.27 1.30
CA ARG A 267 14.68 -2.12 2.42
C ARG A 267 14.13 -1.15 3.46
N PHE A 268 14.60 -1.29 4.69
CA PHE A 268 14.34 -0.36 5.78
C PHE A 268 15.61 -0.23 6.63
N MET A 269 16.07 1.00 6.86
CA MET A 269 17.30 1.29 7.63
C MET A 269 18.52 0.48 7.14
N GLY A 270 18.65 0.37 5.82
CA GLY A 270 19.73 -0.36 5.16
C GLY A 270 19.58 -1.87 5.13
N LEU A 271 18.63 -2.47 5.85
CA LEU A 271 18.39 -3.93 5.83
C LEU A 271 17.36 -4.33 4.77
N PRO A 272 17.58 -5.44 4.04
CA PRO A 272 16.61 -5.93 3.07
C PRO A 272 15.45 -6.66 3.74
N ILE A 273 14.26 -6.47 3.20
CA ILE A 273 13.02 -7.15 3.57
C ILE A 273 12.64 -8.05 2.40
N ASP A 274 12.18 -9.28 2.66
CA ASP A 274 11.57 -10.10 1.61
C ASP A 274 10.32 -9.37 1.07
N PRO A 275 10.30 -8.94 -0.21
CA PRO A 275 9.16 -8.21 -0.75
C PRO A 275 7.85 -9.00 -0.66
N GLN A 276 7.91 -10.33 -0.61
CA GLN A 276 6.71 -11.19 -0.48
C GLN A 276 6.03 -11.11 0.89
N TYR A 277 6.67 -10.50 1.90
CA TYR A 277 5.98 -10.17 3.16
C TYR A 277 5.05 -8.98 3.01
N ILE A 278 5.31 -8.10 2.05
CA ILE A 278 4.60 -6.84 1.87
C ILE A 278 3.68 -6.90 0.63
N LEU A 279 4.11 -7.58 -0.43
CA LEU A 279 3.47 -7.59 -1.75
C LEU A 279 2.86 -8.93 -2.14
N SER A 280 1.71 -8.89 -2.78
CA SER A 280 1.23 -9.99 -3.62
C SER A 280 1.74 -9.81 -5.04
N LEU A 281 2.67 -10.67 -5.46
CA LEU A 281 3.28 -10.57 -6.79
C LEU A 281 2.31 -10.99 -7.92
N ASP A 282 1.33 -11.83 -7.61
CA ASP A 282 0.33 -12.29 -8.58
C ASP A 282 -0.73 -11.21 -8.87
N TYR A 283 -1.10 -10.44 -7.84
CA TYR A 283 -2.16 -9.42 -7.92
C TYR A 283 -1.63 -7.98 -7.99
N GLY A 284 -0.33 -7.78 -7.72
CA GLY A 284 0.33 -6.47 -7.77
C GLY A 284 -0.21 -5.46 -6.74
N ASN A 285 -0.67 -5.94 -5.58
CA ASN A 285 -1.18 -5.13 -4.48
C ASN A 285 -0.44 -5.42 -3.16
N LEU A 286 -0.61 -4.54 -2.18
CA LEU A 286 -0.16 -4.78 -0.81
C LEU A 286 -0.97 -5.89 -0.16
N LEU A 287 -0.28 -6.68 0.67
CA LEU A 287 -0.91 -7.70 1.50
C LEU A 287 -1.61 -7.08 2.70
N PHE A 288 -0.99 -6.05 3.28
CA PHE A 288 -1.50 -5.27 4.40
C PHE A 288 -1.06 -3.83 4.27
N ASN A 289 -1.82 -2.88 4.84
CA ASN A 289 -1.37 -1.49 4.89
C ASN A 289 -0.33 -1.26 6.00
N THR A 290 -0.36 -2.05 7.07
CA THR A 290 0.53 -1.86 8.22
C THR A 290 1.44 -3.06 8.37
N VAL A 291 2.74 -2.82 8.55
CA VAL A 291 3.72 -3.87 8.77
C VAL A 291 4.62 -3.55 9.95
N THR A 292 4.87 -4.58 10.74
CA THR A 292 5.78 -4.61 11.88
C THR A 292 7.09 -5.24 11.42
N LEU A 293 8.17 -4.50 11.59
CA LEU A 293 9.52 -4.85 11.19
C LEU A 293 10.33 -5.25 12.43
N GLN A 294 10.93 -6.42 12.39
CA GLN A 294 11.78 -6.93 13.46
C GLN A 294 13.01 -7.60 12.88
N LYS A 295 14.18 -7.27 13.43
CA LYS A 295 15.45 -7.89 13.06
C LYS A 295 15.57 -9.25 13.72
N GLN A 296 15.87 -10.26 12.91
CA GLN A 296 16.09 -11.62 13.39
C GLN A 296 17.52 -11.80 13.92
N LYS A 297 17.74 -12.86 14.71
CA LYS A 297 19.10 -13.28 15.13
C LYS A 297 20.04 -13.56 13.97
N SER A 298 19.50 -13.88 12.79
CA SER A 298 20.25 -14.05 11.54
C SER A 298 20.79 -12.74 10.96
N GLY A 299 20.39 -11.58 11.50
CA GLY A 299 20.67 -10.25 10.97
C GLY A 299 19.73 -9.81 9.84
N LEU A 300 18.81 -10.68 9.40
CA LEU A 300 17.83 -10.35 8.37
C LEU A 300 16.63 -9.63 8.98
N LEU A 301 15.99 -8.78 8.17
CA LEU A 301 14.78 -8.08 8.58
C LEU A 301 13.54 -8.88 8.18
N SER A 302 12.71 -9.22 9.16
CA SER A 302 11.37 -9.75 8.93
C SER A 302 10.33 -8.66 8.95
N ALA A 303 9.31 -8.81 8.12
CA ALA A 303 8.11 -7.96 8.11
C ALA A 303 6.89 -8.86 8.30
N TYR A 304 5.98 -8.45 9.18
CA TYR A 304 4.74 -9.16 9.45
C TYR A 304 3.65 -8.18 9.84
N HIS A 305 2.39 -8.56 9.63
CA HIS A 305 1.30 -7.77 10.18
C HIS A 305 1.25 -7.98 11.70
N PRO A 306 1.07 -6.92 12.54
CA PRO A 306 1.07 -7.05 14.00
C PRO A 306 0.08 -8.09 14.52
N ASP A 307 -1.05 -8.22 13.84
CA ASP A 307 -2.11 -9.15 14.23
C ASP A 307 -2.01 -10.51 13.53
N ILE A 308 -0.87 -10.90 12.92
CA ILE A 308 -0.77 -12.19 12.20
C ILE A 308 0.33 -13.07 12.79
N GLU A 309 -0.05 -14.30 13.09
CA GLU A 309 0.86 -15.37 13.48
C GLU A 309 1.34 -16.14 12.24
N PHE A 310 2.64 -16.45 12.22
CA PHE A 310 3.31 -17.11 11.10
C PHE A 310 3.91 -18.44 11.52
N HIS A 311 4.00 -19.35 10.55
CA HIS A 311 4.63 -20.64 10.70
C HIS A 311 5.64 -20.88 9.57
N THR A 312 6.85 -21.32 9.92
CA THR A 312 7.87 -21.71 8.92
C THR A 312 7.80 -23.21 8.70
N ALA A 313 7.38 -23.62 7.51
CA ALA A 313 7.16 -25.02 7.19
C ALA A 313 8.44 -25.86 7.26
N VAL A 314 8.38 -26.96 7.99
CA VAL A 314 9.46 -27.93 8.15
C VAL A 314 9.43 -28.97 7.03
N LYS A 315 10.55 -29.65 6.78
CA LYS A 315 10.65 -30.68 5.74
C LYS A 315 9.65 -31.82 6.01
N GLY A 316 8.72 -32.02 5.08
CA GLY A 316 7.73 -33.10 5.14
C GLY A 316 6.40 -32.72 5.79
N GLU A 317 6.30 -31.51 6.32
CA GLU A 317 5.10 -31.01 6.97
C GLU A 317 3.99 -30.70 5.96
N THR A 318 2.77 -31.06 6.31
CA THR A 318 1.58 -30.86 5.49
C THR A 318 0.77 -29.66 5.96
N LEU A 319 0.00 -29.07 5.05
CA LEU A 319 -0.86 -27.94 5.40
C LEU A 319 -1.90 -28.29 6.47
N LEU A 320 -2.30 -29.56 6.53
CA LEU A 320 -3.25 -30.06 7.52
C LEU A 320 -2.62 -30.15 8.92
N GLU A 321 -1.37 -30.61 9.02
CA GLU A 321 -0.64 -30.64 10.29
C GLU A 321 -0.44 -29.23 10.85
N ILE A 322 -0.06 -28.28 9.98
CA ILE A 322 0.08 -26.86 10.35
C ILE A 322 -1.27 -26.31 10.80
N ALA A 323 -2.34 -26.56 10.03
CA ALA A 323 -3.69 -26.11 10.39
C ALA A 323 -4.13 -26.60 11.77
N ASN A 324 -3.93 -27.89 12.05
CA ASN A 324 -4.26 -28.49 13.34
C ASN A 324 -3.43 -27.92 14.49
N HIS A 325 -2.14 -27.63 14.26
CA HIS A 325 -1.27 -27.05 15.27
C HIS A 325 -1.76 -25.68 15.76
N TYR A 326 -2.25 -24.83 14.84
CA TYR A 326 -2.74 -23.48 15.16
C TYR A 326 -4.25 -23.40 15.40
N GLY A 327 -4.97 -24.54 15.38
CA GLY A 327 -6.41 -24.58 15.58
C GLY A 327 -7.22 -23.88 14.48
N VAL A 328 -6.71 -23.84 13.25
CA VAL A 328 -7.36 -23.24 12.08
C VAL A 328 -7.63 -24.29 11.01
N THR A 329 -8.40 -23.95 9.97
CA THR A 329 -8.61 -24.87 8.84
C THR A 329 -7.53 -24.69 7.78
N SER A 330 -7.20 -25.77 7.06
CA SER A 330 -6.30 -25.70 5.90
C SER A 330 -6.84 -24.76 4.81
N ALA A 331 -8.17 -24.68 4.67
CA ALA A 331 -8.82 -23.69 3.80
C ALA A 331 -8.54 -22.26 4.26
N LYS A 332 -8.60 -21.97 5.57
CA LYS A 332 -8.30 -20.64 6.10
C LYS A 332 -6.84 -20.27 5.92
N ILE A 333 -5.90 -21.19 6.18
CA ILE A 333 -4.48 -20.96 5.87
C ILE A 333 -4.29 -20.68 4.38
N ARG A 334 -4.96 -21.42 3.49
CA ARG A 334 -4.88 -21.15 2.05
C ARG A 334 -5.41 -19.79 1.67
N GLU A 335 -6.54 -19.40 2.22
CA GLU A 335 -7.12 -18.07 2.02
C GLU A 335 -6.15 -16.98 2.47
N MET A 336 -5.62 -17.08 3.69
CA MET A 336 -4.68 -16.11 4.26
C MET A 336 -3.36 -16.03 3.48
N ASN A 337 -2.96 -17.11 2.81
CA ASN A 337 -1.75 -17.17 1.99
C ASN A 337 -2.04 -17.09 0.48
N HIS A 338 -3.26 -16.72 0.08
CA HIS A 338 -3.71 -16.60 -1.32
C HIS A 338 -3.36 -17.83 -2.19
N MET A 339 -3.45 -19.03 -1.60
CA MET A 339 -3.16 -20.28 -2.29
C MET A 339 -4.37 -20.76 -3.09
N GLY A 340 -4.22 -20.91 -4.41
CA GLY A 340 -5.28 -21.35 -5.31
C GLY A 340 -5.92 -22.69 -4.91
N ALA A 341 -7.18 -22.92 -5.31
CA ALA A 341 -8.08 -23.99 -4.85
C ALA A 341 -7.73 -25.45 -5.23
N LYS A 342 -6.46 -25.77 -5.53
CA LYS A 342 -6.01 -27.14 -5.86
C LYS A 342 -6.27 -28.14 -4.72
N GLN A 343 -6.61 -29.39 -5.06
CA GLN A 343 -6.81 -30.46 -4.08
C GLN A 343 -5.55 -30.74 -3.24
N TYR A 344 -4.37 -30.53 -3.82
CA TYR A 344 -3.07 -30.69 -3.17
C TYR A 344 -2.25 -29.40 -3.27
N VAL A 345 -1.84 -28.85 -2.13
CA VAL A 345 -0.92 -27.72 -2.04
C VAL A 345 0.43 -28.26 -1.59
N ARG A 346 1.45 -28.10 -2.43
CA ARG A 346 2.82 -28.51 -2.09
C ARG A 346 3.49 -27.38 -1.33
N ILE A 347 3.79 -27.62 -0.06
CA ILE A 347 4.56 -26.69 0.78
C ILE A 347 6.04 -26.98 0.57
N LYS A 348 6.83 -25.93 0.34
CA LYS A 348 8.29 -26.04 0.27
C LYS A 348 8.87 -25.93 1.68
N GLN A 349 9.92 -26.69 1.98
CA GLN A 349 10.66 -26.52 3.22
C GLN A 349 11.17 -25.06 3.31
N GLY A 350 10.96 -24.43 4.46
CA GLY A 350 11.30 -23.02 4.70
C GLY A 350 10.27 -22.02 4.15
N GLN A 351 9.15 -22.49 3.58
CA GLN A 351 8.05 -21.63 3.18
C GLN A 351 7.35 -21.08 4.42
N ILE A 352 7.16 -19.77 4.47
CA ILE A 352 6.50 -19.09 5.57
C ILE A 352 5.01 -18.97 5.24
N LEU A 353 4.17 -19.38 6.18
CA LEU A 353 2.72 -19.41 6.06
C LEU A 353 2.09 -18.56 7.15
N ARG A 354 1.11 -17.75 6.78
CA ARG A 354 0.19 -17.09 7.72
C ARG A 354 -0.76 -18.13 8.28
N VAL A 355 -0.81 -18.26 9.60
CA VAL A 355 -1.56 -19.35 10.25
C VAL A 355 -2.68 -18.85 11.14
N ARG A 356 -2.61 -17.63 11.68
CA ARG A 356 -3.67 -17.07 12.53
C ARG A 356 -3.71 -15.56 12.45
N THR A 357 -4.90 -14.97 12.61
CA THR A 357 -5.05 -13.53 12.90
C THR A 357 -5.39 -13.39 14.38
N ILE A 358 -4.58 -12.65 15.13
CA ILE A 358 -4.80 -12.34 16.55
C ILE A 358 -5.85 -11.23 16.61
N ASN A 359 -7.12 -11.60 16.74
CA ASN A 359 -8.15 -10.64 17.09
C ASN A 359 -7.98 -10.29 18.57
N ASN A 360 -7.53 -9.08 18.88
CA ASN A 360 -7.43 -8.56 20.26
C ASN A 360 -8.78 -8.46 21.01
N SER A 361 -9.87 -9.00 20.46
CA SER A 361 -11.16 -9.15 21.13
C SER A 361 -11.32 -10.47 21.89
N GLU A 362 -10.41 -11.44 21.74
CA GLU A 362 -10.52 -12.76 22.40
C GLU A 362 -9.77 -12.89 23.74
N SER A 363 -9.01 -11.87 24.16
CA SER A 363 -8.23 -11.90 25.41
C SER A 363 -8.98 -11.40 26.66
N PHE A 364 -10.23 -10.92 26.53
CA PHE A 364 -11.02 -10.38 27.65
C PHE A 364 -12.19 -11.26 28.12
N SER A 365 -12.30 -12.52 27.66
CA SER A 365 -13.32 -13.44 28.15
C SER A 365 -12.71 -14.66 28.85
N THR A 366 -11.95 -14.43 29.91
CA THR A 366 -11.80 -15.42 31.00
C THR A 366 -11.38 -14.72 32.28
N LYS A 367 -12.36 -14.38 33.11
CA LYS A 367 -12.48 -14.84 34.50
C LYS A 367 -13.84 -14.48 35.08
#